data_AF-A0A256XSQ9-F1
#
_entry.id   AF-A0A256XSQ9-F1
#
_cell.length_a   1.000
_cell.length_b   1.000
_cell.length_c   1.000
_cell.angle_alpha   90.00
_cell.angle_beta   90.00
_cell.angle_gamma   90.00
#
_symmetry.space_group_name_H-M   'P 1'
#
loop_
_entity.id
_entity.type
_entity.pdbx_description
1 polymer ?
#
loop_
_entity_poly.entity_id
_entity_poly.type
_entity_poly.pdbx_seq_one_letter_code
_entity_poly.pdbx_strand_id
1 'polypeptide(L)'
;MENITLSLLSYAVIEKEFYIEDFTISFNYPYKKVLKSLRNLEEKGFLKESEKIHLTYAGLIASLGQLHARKGRWWLVVETPNNLDKPFIEISYNTFVAPFT
;
A
#
# COMPACT_ATOMS: atom_id res chain seq x y z
N MET A 1 -12.96 3.83 -0.59
CA MET A 1 -11.95 2.91 -1.14
C MET A 1 -11.80 1.78 -0.14
N GLU A 2 -11.81 0.51 -0.57
CA GLU A 2 -11.58 -0.64 0.32
C GLU A 2 -10.17 -0.56 0.94
N ASN A 3 -9.98 -1.02 2.18
CA ASN A 3 -8.68 -0.97 2.88
C ASN A 3 -7.51 -1.54 2.05
N ILE A 4 -7.78 -2.57 1.23
CA ILE A 4 -6.79 -3.22 0.36
C ILE A 4 -6.22 -2.25 -0.68
N THR A 5 -7.06 -1.39 -1.27
CA THR A 5 -6.63 -0.45 -2.32
C THR A 5 -5.65 0.58 -1.78
N LEU A 6 -5.90 1.10 -0.57
CA LEU A 6 -5.01 2.05 0.08
C LEU A 6 -3.70 1.37 0.48
N SER A 7 -3.76 0.18 1.09
CA SER A 7 -2.56 -0.58 1.45
C SER A 7 -1.68 -0.89 0.24
N LEU A 8 -2.28 -1.27 -0.89
CA LEU A 8 -1.55 -1.60 -2.11
C LEU A 8 -0.86 -0.37 -2.72
N LEU A 9 -1.53 0.79 -2.73
CA LEU A 9 -0.91 2.05 -3.15
C LEU A 9 0.21 2.50 -2.20
N SER A 10 0.00 2.39 -0.88
CA SER A 10 1.04 2.73 0.10
C SER A 10 2.27 1.83 -0.03
N TYR A 11 2.07 0.53 -0.21
CA TYR A 11 3.15 -0.43 -0.45
C TYR A 11 3.91 -0.10 -1.75
N ALA A 12 3.20 0.24 -2.82
CA ALA A 12 3.79 0.65 -4.09
C ALA A 12 4.61 1.95 -3.99
N VAL A 13 4.24 2.88 -3.11
CA VAL A 13 5.02 4.11 -2.85
C VAL A 13 6.35 3.79 -2.15
N ILE A 14 6.35 2.81 -1.24
CA ILE A 14 7.52 2.43 -0.44
C ILE A 14 8.48 1.55 -1.26
N GLU A 15 7.98 0.42 -1.77
CA GLU A 15 8.79 -0.59 -2.44
C GLU A 15 9.17 -0.20 -3.87
N LYS A 16 8.40 0.71 -4.49
CA LYS A 16 8.51 1.20 -5.88
C LYS A 16 8.26 0.12 -6.95
N GLU A 17 8.74 -1.10 -6.73
CA GLU A 17 8.53 -2.29 -7.57
C GLU A 17 8.40 -3.55 -6.71
N PHE A 18 7.37 -4.37 -6.93
CA PHE A 18 7.13 -5.57 -6.12
C PHE A 18 6.30 -6.63 -6.85
N TYR A 19 6.36 -7.88 -6.38
CA TYR A 19 5.43 -8.94 -6.81
C TYR A 19 4.15 -8.88 -5.99
N ILE A 20 3.00 -9.15 -6.62
CA ILE A 20 1.72 -9.05 -5.93
C ILE A 20 1.56 -10.13 -4.85
N GLU A 21 2.25 -11.26 -5.03
CA GLU A 21 2.35 -12.36 -4.08
C GLU A 21 3.01 -11.90 -2.78
N ASP A 22 4.11 -11.15 -2.86
CA ASP A 22 4.84 -10.63 -1.70
C ASP A 22 3.94 -9.71 -0.86
N PHE A 23 3.20 -8.82 -1.52
CA PHE A 23 2.18 -7.98 -0.86
C PHE A 23 1.09 -8.84 -0.20
N THR A 24 0.58 -9.83 -0.93
CA THR A 24 -0.51 -10.68 -0.45
C THR A 24 -0.11 -11.46 0.81
N ILE A 25 1.11 -12.01 0.83
CA ILE A 25 1.68 -12.74 1.95
C ILE A 25 1.95 -11.80 3.13
N SER A 26 2.66 -10.70 2.88
CA SER A 26 3.09 -9.74 3.92
C SER A 26 1.90 -9.17 4.70
N PHE A 27 0.82 -8.87 3.99
CA PHE A 27 -0.39 -8.33 4.60
C PHE A 27 -1.47 -9.38 4.84
N ASN A 28 -1.19 -10.67 4.62
CA ASN A 28 -2.10 -11.79 4.78
C ASN A 28 -3.54 -11.43 4.34
N TYR A 29 -3.67 -11.00 3.08
CA TYR A 29 -4.93 -10.71 2.41
C TYR A 29 -5.29 -11.86 1.46
N PRO A 30 -6.59 -12.10 1.17
CA PRO A 30 -6.95 -13.08 0.15
C PRO A 30 -6.51 -12.61 -1.25
N TYR A 31 -5.68 -13.40 -1.93
CA TYR A 31 -5.13 -13.09 -3.26
C TYR A 31 -6.18 -12.61 -4.28
N LYS A 32 -7.35 -13.27 -4.32
CA LYS A 32 -8.47 -12.88 -5.21
C LYS A 32 -8.97 -11.45 -4.96
N LYS A 33 -9.01 -10.98 -3.71
CA LYS A 33 -9.42 -9.61 -3.36
C LYS A 33 -8.33 -8.60 -3.74
N VAL A 34 -7.08 -8.98 -3.56
CA VAL A 34 -5.91 -8.19 -3.96
C VAL A 34 -5.89 -7.98 -5.48
N LEU A 35 -6.03 -9.04 -6.27
CA LEU A 35 -6.09 -8.94 -7.75
C LEU A 35 -7.24 -8.07 -8.24
N LYS A 36 -8.41 -8.14 -7.59
CA LYS A 36 -9.54 -7.25 -7.92
C LYS A 36 -9.18 -5.78 -7.68
N SER A 37 -8.48 -5.49 -6.58
CA SER A 37 -8.01 -4.13 -6.27
C SER A 37 -6.93 -3.67 -7.25
N LEU A 38 -5.98 -4.55 -7.60
CA LEU A 38 -4.93 -4.28 -8.58
C LEU A 38 -5.53 -3.87 -9.93
N ARG A 39 -6.41 -4.71 -10.50
CA ARG A 39 -7.04 -4.43 -11.81
C ARG A 39 -7.76 -3.08 -11.84
N ASN A 40 -8.51 -2.75 -10.78
CA ASN A 40 -9.18 -1.45 -10.66
C ASN A 40 -8.18 -0.28 -10.56
N LEU A 41 -6.99 -0.48 -10.00
CA LEU A 41 -5.93 0.53 -9.97
C LEU A 41 -5.21 0.65 -11.32
N GLU A 42 -5.04 -0.45 -12.04
CA GLU A 42 -4.49 -0.46 -13.39
C GLU A 42 -5.41 0.19 -14.41
N GLU A 43 -6.72 -0.10 -14.36
CA GLU A 43 -7.74 0.56 -15.18
C GLU A 43 -7.76 2.08 -14.98
N LYS A 44 -7.44 2.53 -13.76
CA LYS A 44 -7.29 3.96 -13.42
C LYS A 44 -5.92 4.53 -13.78
N GLY A 45 -5.01 3.69 -14.26
CA GLY A 45 -3.64 4.05 -14.61
C GLY A 45 -2.76 4.39 -13.40
N PHE A 46 -3.12 3.95 -12.19
CA PHE A 46 -2.36 4.24 -10.97
C PHE A 46 -1.22 3.23 -10.74
N LEU A 47 -1.48 1.97 -11.08
CA LEU A 47 -0.47 0.91 -11.09
C LEU A 47 -0.34 0.36 -12.51
N LYS A 48 0.78 -0.31 -12.78
CA LYS A 48 0.99 -1.06 -14.01
C LYS A 48 1.68 -2.37 -13.68
N GLU A 49 1.06 -3.48 -14.03
CA GLU A 49 1.63 -4.82 -13.95
C GLU A 49 2.38 -5.14 -15.25
N SER A 50 3.57 -5.70 -15.11
CA SER A 50 4.31 -6.32 -16.21
C SER A 50 4.83 -7.67 -15.75
N GLU A 51 6.10 -7.73 -15.32
CA GLU A 51 6.63 -8.81 -14.48
C GLU A 51 6.48 -8.46 -12.99
N LYS A 52 6.63 -7.18 -12.65
CA LYS A 52 6.38 -6.60 -11.34
C LYS A 52 5.31 -5.52 -11.44
N ILE A 53 4.77 -5.13 -10.29
CA ILE A 53 3.89 -3.98 -10.17
C ILE A 53 4.72 -2.72 -10.00
N HIS A 54 4.40 -1.71 -10.79
CA HIS A 54 5.01 -0.38 -10.72
C HIS A 54 3.97 0.68 -10.38
N LEU A 55 4.35 1.63 -9.53
CA LEU A 55 3.57 2.85 -9.31
C LEU A 55 3.78 3.82 -10.46
N THR A 56 2.69 4.28 -11.09
CA THR A 56 2.78 5.30 -12.14
C THR A 56 2.90 6.70 -11.52
N TYR A 57 3.32 7.69 -12.32
CA TYR A 57 3.30 9.08 -11.88
C TYR A 57 1.89 9.56 -11.50
N ALA A 58 0.86 9.14 -12.25
CA ALA A 58 -0.53 9.44 -11.93
C ALA A 58 -0.96 8.79 -10.59
N GLY A 59 -0.54 7.55 -10.34
CA GLY A 59 -0.77 6.85 -9.08
C GLY A 59 -0.10 7.54 -7.89
N LEU A 60 1.12 8.04 -8.08
CA LEU A 60 1.82 8.83 -7.06
C LEU A 60 1.06 10.11 -6.71
N ILE A 61 0.66 10.89 -7.71
CA ILE A 61 -0.10 12.13 -7.50
C ILE A 61 -1.47 11.84 -6.85
N ALA A 62 -2.17 10.78 -7.29
CA ALA A 62 -3.43 10.37 -6.70
C ALA A 62 -3.27 9.97 -5.23
N SER A 63 -2.21 9.21 -4.89
CA SER A 63 -1.88 8.87 -3.52
C SER A 63 -1.63 10.12 -2.67
N LEU A 64 -0.84 11.08 -3.16
CA LEU A 64 -0.60 12.35 -2.47
C LEU A 64 -1.88 13.16 -2.23
N GLY A 65 -2.78 13.24 -3.22
CA GLY A 65 -4.07 13.93 -3.08
C GLY A 65 -4.98 13.28 -2.04
N GLN A 66 -5.02 11.95 -2.00
CA GLN A 66 -5.78 11.20 -0.99
C GLN A 66 -5.17 11.35 0.41
N LEU A 67 -3.83 11.36 0.52
CA LEU A 67 -3.10 11.59 1.77
C LEU A 67 -3.32 13.02 2.30
N HIS A 68 -3.36 14.01 1.40
CA HIS A 68 -3.69 15.39 1.73
C HIS A 68 -5.14 15.54 2.23
N ALA A 69 -6.10 14.90 1.56
CA ALA A 69 -7.51 14.90 2.00
C ALA A 69 -7.70 14.33 3.41
N ARG A 70 -6.80 13.46 3.86
CA ARG A 70 -6.75 12.91 5.21
C ARG A 70 -5.84 13.69 6.18
N LYS A 71 -5.61 14.99 5.94
CA LYS A 71 -4.88 15.91 6.83
C LYS A 71 -3.40 15.55 7.12
N GLY A 72 -2.72 14.91 6.17
CA GLY A 72 -1.27 15.14 5.94
C GLY A 72 -0.27 14.80 7.05
N ARG A 73 -0.53 13.85 7.96
CA ARG A 73 0.49 13.31 8.89
C ARG A 73 0.62 11.80 8.73
N TRP A 74 1.42 11.37 7.76
CA TRP A 74 1.46 9.95 7.34
C TRP A 74 2.85 9.36 7.40
N TRP A 75 3.60 9.60 8.48
CA TRP A 75 4.81 8.85 8.81
C TRP A 75 5.02 8.93 10.32
N LEU A 76 4.55 7.94 11.08
CA LEU A 76 4.95 7.79 12.48
C LEU A 76 5.57 6.41 12.64
N VAL A 77 6.87 6.39 12.96
CA VAL A 77 7.58 5.20 13.41
C VAL A 77 6.94 4.80 14.73
N VAL A 78 6.35 3.61 14.79
CA VAL A 78 5.82 3.05 16.05
C VAL A 78 6.72 1.90 16.45
N GLU A 79 7.29 1.96 17.66
CA GLU A 79 7.84 0.78 18.32
C GLU A 79 6.74 -0.29 18.38
N THR A 80 7.06 -1.52 17.95
CA THR A 80 6.16 -2.68 17.81
C THR A 80 5.07 -2.76 18.89
N PRO A 81 3.80 -2.46 18.56
CA PRO A 81 2.67 -2.78 19.42
C PRO A 81 2.29 -4.25 19.23
N ASN A 82 2.09 -4.97 20.34
CA ASN A 82 1.73 -6.40 20.37
C ASN A 82 0.38 -6.77 19.71
N ASN A 83 -0.33 -5.84 19.08
CA ASN A 83 -1.61 -6.06 18.39
C ASN A 83 -1.72 -5.10 17.20
N LEU A 84 -1.34 -5.57 16.01
CA LEU A 84 -1.50 -4.84 14.75
C LEU A 84 -2.63 -5.47 13.93
N ASP A 85 -3.86 -5.00 14.17
CA ASP A 85 -4.88 -5.06 13.14
C ASP A 85 -4.46 -4.10 12.01
N LYS A 86 -3.85 -4.68 10.97
CA LYS A 86 -3.39 -4.10 9.69
C LYS A 86 -4.09 -2.77 9.31
N PRO A 87 -3.33 -1.78 8.81
CA PRO A 87 -2.37 -1.97 7.72
C PRO A 87 -0.99 -1.41 8.02
N PHE A 88 -0.10 -2.20 8.62
CA PHE A 88 1.26 -1.79 8.93
C PHE A 88 2.26 -2.49 7.99
N ILE A 89 3.34 -1.81 7.60
CA ILE A 89 4.46 -2.33 6.79
C ILE A 89 5.72 -2.26 7.63
N GLU A 90 6.44 -3.37 7.80
CA GLU A 90 7.78 -3.37 8.40
C GLU A 90 8.81 -2.91 7.36
N ILE A 91 9.58 -1.86 7.67
CA ILE A 91 10.60 -1.28 6.75
C ILE A 91 12.05 -1.54 7.19
N SER A 92 12.25 -1.93 8.46
CA SER A 92 13.53 -2.38 9.04
C SER A 92 13.25 -3.09 10.36
N TYR A 93 14.23 -3.82 10.92
CA TYR A 93 14.08 -4.56 12.18
C TYR A 93 13.38 -3.70 13.25
N ASN A 94 12.18 -4.11 13.65
CA ASN A 94 11.32 -3.42 14.62
C ASN A 94 10.82 -2.01 14.24
N THR A 95 10.77 -1.67 12.94
CA THR A 95 10.30 -0.38 12.45
C THR A 95 9.09 -0.55 11.54
N PHE A 96 7.94 -0.02 11.97
CA PHE A 96 6.67 -0.18 11.28
C PHE A 96 6.13 1.16 10.79
N VAL A 97 5.58 1.17 9.58
CA VAL A 97 4.86 2.29 8.99
C VAL A 97 3.38 1.97 8.99
N ALA A 98 2.57 2.86 9.54
CA ALA A 98 1.13 2.76 9.57
C ALA A 98 0.47 3.98 8.90
N PRO A 99 -0.68 3.77 8.24
CA PRO A 99 -1.61 4.85 8.00
C PRO A 99 -2.15 5.39 9.34
N PHE A 100 -1.89 6.66 9.66
CA PHE A 100 -2.43 7.32 10.84
C PHE A 100 -3.93 7.57 10.63
N THR A 101 -4.77 7.01 11.51
CA THR A 101 -6.25 7.02 11.42
C THR A 101 -6.86 8.39 11.17
#